data_AF-A0A6L7RYE8-F1
#
_entry.id   AF-A0A6L7RYE8-F1
#
_cell.length_a   1.000
_cell.length_b   1.000
_cell.length_c   1.000
_cell.angle_alpha   90.00
_cell.angle_beta   90.00
_cell.angle_gamma   90.00
#
_symmetry.space_group_name_H-M   'P 1'
#
loop_
_entity.id
_entity.type
_entity.pdbx_description
1 polymer ?
#
loop_
_entity_poly.entity_id
_entity_poly.type
_entity_poly.pdbx_seq_one_letter_code
_entity_poly.pdbx_strand_id
1 'polypeptide(L)'
;DVPTTLIPTGSVTHDFLAEQIRKCTEKLQAEDYDGAITNARSMLEATLVSLERQLVDDPPDYDGNLPKLYRRVQKELNLTPGQQGLADSLRQILSGLTSVTNGLAALRNTMSDSHVVTYRPARRHAQLAVNASRTLARFLFETHEYQLSRRKEAERTEQTR
;
A
#
# COMPACT_ATOMS: atom_id res chain seq x y z
N ASP A 1 -20.52 22.50 -17.92
CA ASP A 1 -20.54 21.11 -17.44
C ASP A 1 -19.28 20.37 -17.83
N VAL A 2 -18.38 20.21 -16.87
CA VAL A 2 -17.26 19.27 -17.00
C VAL A 2 -17.86 17.88 -16.75
N PRO A 3 -17.68 16.90 -17.65
CA PRO A 3 -18.19 15.56 -17.41
C PRO A 3 -17.45 14.97 -16.21
N THR A 4 -18.18 14.81 -15.11
CA THR A 4 -17.72 14.06 -13.94
C THR A 4 -17.58 12.61 -14.38
N THR A 5 -16.38 12.24 -14.83
CA THR A 5 -15.99 10.85 -15.00
C THR A 5 -16.21 10.18 -13.65
N LEU A 6 -17.23 9.33 -13.55
CA LEU A 6 -17.51 8.54 -12.36
C LEU A 6 -16.28 7.66 -12.12
N ILE A 7 -15.38 8.13 -11.24
CA ILE A 7 -14.24 7.35 -10.78
C ILE A 7 -14.84 6.11 -10.11
N PRO A 8 -14.49 4.89 -10.55
CA PRO A 8 -14.99 3.68 -9.92
C PRO A 8 -14.72 3.75 -8.42
N THR A 9 -15.76 3.60 -7.62
CA THR A 9 -15.75 3.55 -6.15
C THR A 9 -14.85 2.39 -5.73
N GLY A 10 -13.54 2.66 -5.61
CA GLY A 10 -12.54 1.63 -5.34
C GLY A 10 -11.17 1.87 -5.98
N SER A 11 -11.00 2.85 -6.85
CA SER A 11 -9.67 3.20 -7.37
C SER A 11 -8.92 4.13 -6.40
N VAL A 12 -7.72 3.70 -6.01
CA VAL A 12 -6.77 4.51 -5.24
C VAL A 12 -6.18 5.55 -6.17
N THR A 13 -6.25 6.81 -5.75
CA THR A 13 -5.72 7.98 -6.44
C THR A 13 -4.70 8.69 -5.56
N HIS A 14 -3.98 9.67 -6.13
CA HIS A 14 -3.15 10.60 -5.34
C HIS A 14 -3.96 11.27 -4.22
N ASP A 15 -5.19 11.70 -4.51
CA ASP A 15 -6.08 12.34 -3.53
C ASP A 15 -6.46 11.39 -2.40
N PHE A 16 -6.76 10.12 -2.73
CA PHE A 16 -7.01 9.10 -1.72
C PHE A 16 -5.81 8.93 -0.77
N LEU A 17 -4.61 8.76 -1.31
CA LEU A 17 -3.40 8.60 -0.51
C LEU A 17 -3.15 9.84 0.36
N ALA A 18 -3.25 11.04 -0.22
CA ALA A 18 -3.09 12.30 0.51
C ALA A 18 -4.09 12.41 1.67
N GLU A 19 -5.35 12.06 1.44
CA GLU A 19 -6.40 12.06 2.45
C GLU A 19 -6.14 11.04 3.57
N GLN A 20 -5.71 9.81 3.26
CA GLN A 20 -5.37 8.82 4.28
C GLN A 20 -4.14 9.23 5.10
N ILE A 21 -3.13 9.85 4.46
CA ILE A 21 -1.95 10.39 5.14
C ILE A 21 -2.34 11.53 6.09
N ARG A 22 -3.26 12.42 5.66
CA ARG A 22 -3.80 13.49 6.51
C ARG A 22 -4.47 12.90 7.75
N LYS A 23 -5.37 11.92 7.58
CA LYS A 23 -6.02 11.21 8.69
C LYS A 23 -5.04 10.57 9.67
N CYS A 24 -3.95 9.96 9.19
CA CYS A 24 -2.90 9.42 10.06
C CYS A 24 -2.20 10.53 10.85
N THR A 25 -1.93 11.67 10.19
CA THR A 25 -1.24 12.82 10.80
C THR A 25 -2.09 13.48 11.89
N GLU A 26 -3.39 13.63 11.66
CA GLU A 26 -4.34 14.16 12.64
C GLU A 26 -4.41 13.30 13.89
N LYS A 27 -4.42 11.97 13.72
CA LYS A 27 -4.38 11.02 14.84
C LYS A 27 -3.08 11.13 15.64
N LEU A 28 -1.94 11.27 14.96
CA LEU A 28 -0.65 11.51 15.63
C LEU A 28 -0.63 12.83 16.43
N GLN A 29 -1.25 13.88 15.90
CA GLN A 29 -1.36 15.19 16.57
C GLN A 29 -2.29 15.13 17.78
N ALA A 30 -3.39 14.37 17.68
CA ALA A 30 -4.33 14.15 18.76
C ALA A 30 -3.86 13.12 19.81
N GLU A 31 -2.60 12.66 19.73
CA GLU A 31 -2.02 11.62 20.59
C GLU A 31 -2.78 10.27 20.56
N ASP A 32 -3.61 10.06 19.54
CA ASP A 32 -4.30 8.80 19.26
C ASP A 32 -3.39 7.88 18.45
N TYR A 33 -2.36 7.34 19.12
CA TYR A 33 -1.32 6.54 18.50
C TYR A 33 -1.84 5.18 17.98
N ASP A 34 -2.77 4.55 18.71
CA ASP A 34 -3.42 3.31 18.28
C ASP A 34 -4.29 3.54 17.03
N GLY A 35 -5.05 4.64 17.01
CA GLY A 35 -5.83 5.06 15.86
C GLY A 35 -4.96 5.43 14.66
N ALA A 36 -3.81 6.07 14.87
CA ALA A 36 -2.86 6.37 13.79
C ALA A 36 -2.31 5.10 13.13
N ILE A 37 -1.97 4.08 13.93
CA ILE A 37 -1.45 2.79 13.44
C ILE A 37 -2.55 2.01 12.71
N THR A 38 -3.77 2.03 13.24
CA THR A 38 -4.93 1.43 12.59
C THR A 38 -5.18 2.08 11.23
N ASN A 39 -5.20 3.41 11.15
CA ASN A 39 -5.35 4.14 9.89
C ASN A 39 -4.21 3.85 8.91
N ALA A 40 -2.96 3.75 9.39
CA ALA A 40 -1.82 3.41 8.55
C ALA A 40 -1.94 2.02 7.91
N ARG A 41 -2.47 1.03 8.65
CA ARG A 41 -2.75 -0.30 8.12
C ARG A 41 -3.89 -0.25 7.10
N SER A 42 -5.01 0.39 7.44
CA SER A 42 -6.17 0.50 6.55
C SER A 42 -5.83 1.22 5.25
N MET A 43 -4.98 2.25 5.31
CA MET A 43 -4.45 2.93 4.13
C MET A 43 -3.69 1.95 3.22
N LEU A 44 -2.71 1.22 3.76
CA LEU A 44 -1.92 0.27 2.98
C LEU A 44 -2.79 -0.86 2.41
N GLU A 45 -3.72 -1.37 3.21
CA GLU A 45 -4.69 -2.40 2.79
C GLU A 45 -5.55 -1.94 1.62
N ALA A 46 -6.17 -0.76 1.73
CA ALA A 46 -6.97 -0.18 0.65
C ALA A 46 -6.13 0.08 -0.62
N THR A 47 -4.90 0.57 -0.46
CA THR A 47 -3.95 0.72 -1.58
C THR A 47 -3.70 -0.60 -2.29
N LEU A 48 -3.40 -1.67 -1.56
CA LEU A 48 -3.10 -2.97 -2.15
C LEU A 48 -4.33 -3.61 -2.79
N VAL A 49 -5.51 -3.55 -2.16
CA VAL A 49 -6.76 -4.07 -2.75
C VAL A 49 -7.09 -3.36 -4.06
N SER A 50 -6.96 -2.03 -4.08
CA SER A 50 -7.17 -1.27 -5.31
C SER A 50 -6.17 -1.63 -6.40
N LEU A 51 -4.89 -1.76 -6.06
CA LEU A 51 -3.86 -2.13 -7.04
C LEU A 51 -4.12 -3.52 -7.60
N GLU A 52 -4.43 -4.50 -6.76
CA GLU A 52 -4.75 -5.85 -7.19
C GLU A 52 -5.94 -5.88 -8.17
N ARG A 53 -7.01 -5.13 -7.88
CA ARG A 53 -8.18 -4.99 -8.78
C ARG A 53 -7.88 -4.28 -10.11
N GLN A 54 -6.80 -3.50 -10.17
CA GLN A 54 -6.37 -2.84 -11.42
C GLN A 54 -5.38 -3.71 -12.23
N LEU A 55 -4.72 -4.65 -11.55
CA LEU A 55 -3.70 -5.51 -12.14
C LEU A 55 -4.26 -6.87 -12.57
N VAL A 56 -5.37 -7.31 -11.98
CA VAL A 56 -5.95 -8.65 -12.15
C VAL A 56 -7.44 -8.52 -12.42
N ASP A 57 -7.93 -9.18 -13.47
CA ASP A 57 -9.34 -9.11 -13.90
C ASP A 57 -10.32 -9.78 -12.90
N ASP A 58 -9.89 -10.84 -12.21
CA ASP A 58 -10.67 -11.56 -11.21
C ASP A 58 -9.79 -11.94 -10.00
N PRO A 59 -9.48 -10.97 -9.11
CA PRO A 59 -8.63 -11.24 -7.97
C PRO A 59 -9.38 -12.05 -6.90
N PRO A 60 -8.68 -12.92 -6.14
CA PRO A 60 -9.30 -13.66 -5.06
C PRO A 60 -9.82 -12.72 -3.97
N ASP A 61 -10.89 -13.14 -3.29
CA ASP A 61 -11.40 -12.41 -2.13
C ASP A 61 -10.31 -12.15 -1.10
N TYR A 62 -10.32 -10.92 -0.58
CA TYR A 62 -9.36 -10.52 0.44
C TYR A 62 -9.76 -11.08 1.81
N ASP A 63 -8.89 -11.93 2.36
CA ASP A 63 -9.07 -12.66 3.62
C ASP A 63 -8.56 -11.90 4.86
N GLY A 64 -8.22 -10.62 4.73
CA GLY A 64 -7.62 -9.83 5.82
C GLY A 64 -6.12 -10.08 6.04
N ASN A 65 -5.50 -10.96 5.25
CA ASN A 65 -4.07 -11.26 5.34
C ASN A 65 -3.24 -10.28 4.51
N LEU A 66 -2.90 -9.15 5.13
CA LEU A 66 -2.14 -8.07 4.51
C LEU A 66 -0.81 -8.54 3.86
N PRO A 67 0.02 -9.39 4.51
CA PRO A 67 1.21 -9.95 3.88
C PRO A 67 0.95 -10.79 2.63
N LYS A 68 -0.14 -11.57 2.61
CA LYS A 68 -0.52 -12.38 1.45
C LYS A 68 -0.93 -11.47 0.28
N LEU A 69 -1.75 -10.46 0.56
CA LEU A 69 -2.17 -9.46 -0.42
C LEU A 69 -0.96 -8.69 -0.99
N TYR A 70 -0.04 -8.24 -0.14
CA TYR A 70 1.17 -7.53 -0.59
C TYR A 70 2.01 -8.38 -1.56
N ARG A 71 2.22 -9.68 -1.28
CA ARG A 71 2.99 -10.56 -2.16
C ARG A 71 2.34 -10.72 -3.54
N ARG A 72 1.00 -10.76 -3.62
CA ARG A 72 0.29 -10.83 -4.90
C ARG A 72 0.51 -9.55 -5.72
N VAL A 73 0.29 -8.38 -5.11
CA VAL A 73 0.57 -7.09 -5.77
C VAL A 73 2.04 -6.95 -6.19
N GLN A 74 2.97 -7.36 -5.33
CA GLN A 74 4.41 -7.34 -5.61
C GLN A 74 4.77 -8.21 -6.83
N LYS A 75 4.11 -9.36 -6.98
CA LYS A 75 4.27 -10.24 -8.14
C LYS A 75 3.77 -9.56 -9.41
N GLU A 76 2.55 -9.03 -9.41
CA GLU A 76 1.95 -8.41 -10.60
C GLU A 76 2.69 -7.13 -11.04
N LEU A 77 3.31 -6.41 -10.10
CA LEU A 77 4.16 -5.27 -10.42
C LEU A 77 5.59 -5.64 -10.82
N ASN A 78 5.93 -6.94 -10.94
CA ASN A 78 7.29 -7.42 -11.23
C ASN A 78 8.34 -6.94 -10.20
N LEU A 79 7.93 -6.78 -8.94
CA LEU A 79 8.75 -6.32 -7.83
C LEU A 79 9.18 -7.46 -6.89
N THR A 80 9.02 -8.72 -7.32
CA THR A 80 9.45 -9.87 -6.52
C THR A 80 10.97 -9.89 -6.43
N PRO A 81 11.60 -10.12 -5.25
CA PRO A 81 13.07 -10.10 -5.14
C PRO A 81 13.80 -11.13 -6.01
N GLY A 82 13.10 -12.17 -6.50
CA GLY A 82 13.64 -13.14 -7.47
C GLY A 82 13.52 -12.72 -8.94
N GLN A 83 12.94 -11.56 -9.22
CA GLN A 83 12.73 -11.07 -10.59
C GLN A 83 14.08 -10.74 -11.26
N GLN A 84 14.25 -11.21 -12.49
CA GLN A 84 15.42 -10.89 -13.31
C GLN A 84 15.44 -9.40 -13.66
N GLY A 85 16.65 -8.81 -13.74
CA GLY A 85 16.83 -7.40 -14.10
C GLY A 85 16.74 -6.39 -12.94
N LEU A 86 16.42 -6.83 -11.71
CA LEU A 86 16.52 -5.97 -10.52
C LEU A 86 17.96 -5.91 -10.00
N ALA A 87 18.44 -4.71 -9.66
CA ALA A 87 19.72 -4.52 -8.97
C ALA A 87 19.71 -5.17 -7.58
N ASP A 88 20.85 -5.71 -7.11
CA ASP A 88 20.96 -6.38 -5.81
C ASP A 88 20.49 -5.51 -4.65
N SER A 89 20.87 -4.23 -4.66
CA SER A 89 20.47 -3.25 -3.64
C SER A 89 18.96 -3.05 -3.59
N LEU A 90 18.30 -2.99 -4.75
CA LEU A 90 16.85 -2.86 -4.84
C LEU A 90 16.15 -4.15 -4.36
N ARG A 91 16.67 -5.33 -4.71
CA ARG A 91 16.17 -6.61 -4.20
C ARG A 91 16.25 -6.70 -2.68
N GLN A 92 17.32 -6.19 -2.09
CA GLN A 92 17.47 -6.11 -0.63
C GLN A 92 16.40 -5.21 -0.01
N ILE A 93 16.16 -4.03 -0.58
CA ILE A 93 15.10 -3.11 -0.12
C ILE A 93 13.72 -3.78 -0.19
N LEU A 94 13.38 -4.41 -1.31
CA LEU A 94 12.09 -5.09 -1.53
C LEU A 94 11.89 -6.27 -0.56
N SER A 95 12.97 -6.99 -0.24
CA SER A 95 12.96 -8.03 0.79
C SER A 95 12.70 -7.45 2.18
N GLY A 96 13.34 -6.31 2.50
CA GLY A 96 13.07 -5.56 3.74
C GLY A 96 11.62 -5.08 3.85
N LEU A 97 11.04 -4.57 2.76
CA LEU A 97 9.63 -4.14 2.72
C LEU A 97 8.66 -5.28 2.99
N THR A 98 9.00 -6.51 2.57
CA THR A 98 8.22 -7.70 2.93
C THR A 98 8.19 -7.92 4.44
N SER A 99 9.35 -7.80 5.10
CA SER A 99 9.45 -7.91 6.56
C SER A 99 8.69 -6.78 7.27
N VAL A 100 8.77 -5.55 6.75
CA VAL A 100 8.01 -4.40 7.27
C VAL A 100 6.49 -4.64 7.18
N THR A 101 5.98 -5.13 6.05
CA THR A 101 4.56 -5.46 5.89
C THR A 101 4.10 -6.52 6.90
N ASN A 102 4.93 -7.55 7.16
CA ASN A 102 4.63 -8.54 8.20
C ASN A 102 4.53 -7.89 9.58
N GLY A 103 5.46 -6.99 9.92
CA GLY A 103 5.46 -6.25 11.18
C GLY A 103 4.22 -5.36 11.34
N LEU A 104 3.84 -4.61 10.29
CA LEU A 104 2.63 -3.79 10.26
C LEU A 104 1.36 -4.62 10.47
N ALA A 105 1.32 -5.82 9.88
CA ALA A 105 0.20 -6.73 10.05
C ALA A 105 0.09 -7.29 11.49
N ALA A 106 1.22 -7.57 12.13
CA ALA A 106 1.24 -8.05 13.51
C ALA A 106 0.90 -6.96 14.53
N LEU A 107 1.37 -5.72 14.29
CA LEU A 107 1.25 -4.60 15.23
C LEU A 107 -0.20 -4.28 15.61
N ARG A 108 -1.15 -4.40 14.67
CA ARG A 108 -2.59 -4.26 14.97
C ARG A 108 -3.10 -5.39 15.85
N ASN A 109 -2.71 -6.63 15.57
CA ASN A 109 -3.21 -7.80 16.30
C ASN A 109 -2.77 -7.74 17.78
N THR A 110 -1.55 -7.28 18.04
CA THR A 110 -1.07 -7.02 19.41
C THR A 110 -1.80 -5.89 20.14
N MET A 111 -2.50 -5.01 19.42
CA MET A 111 -3.29 -3.91 20.00
C MET A 111 -4.78 -4.27 20.17
N SER A 112 -5.32 -5.12 19.30
CA SER A 112 -6.76 -5.39 19.21
C SER A 112 -7.22 -6.67 19.91
N ASP A 113 -6.34 -7.67 20.08
CA ASP A 113 -6.76 -9.07 20.30
C ASP A 113 -6.41 -9.59 21.70
N SER A 114 -6.32 -8.70 22.69
CA SER A 114 -6.01 -9.12 24.04
C SER A 114 -6.93 -8.41 25.02
N HIS A 115 -7.69 -9.20 25.78
CA HIS A 115 -8.39 -8.78 27.01
C HIS A 115 -7.47 -8.01 27.99
N VAL A 116 -6.16 -7.98 27.72
CA VAL A 116 -5.13 -7.17 28.37
C VAL A 116 -4.32 -6.46 27.26
N VAL A 117 -4.42 -5.14 27.13
CA VAL A 117 -3.54 -4.35 26.24
C VAL A 117 -2.11 -4.48 26.77
N THR A 118 -1.27 -5.32 26.14
CA THR A 118 0.12 -5.55 26.57
C THR A 118 1.08 -4.47 26.06
N TYR A 119 0.67 -3.69 25.05
CA TYR A 119 1.53 -2.71 24.41
C TYR A 119 0.74 -1.46 24.02
N ARG A 120 1.06 -0.34 24.68
CA ARG A 120 0.54 0.99 24.30
C ARG A 120 1.62 1.70 23.48
N PRO A 121 1.39 1.98 22.19
CA PRO A 121 2.38 2.59 21.32
C PRO A 121 2.65 4.04 21.76
N ALA A 122 3.92 4.38 21.95
CA ALA A 122 4.35 5.78 22.04
C ALA A 122 4.38 6.44 20.65
N ARG A 123 4.41 7.78 20.62
CA ARG A 123 4.47 8.60 19.41
C ARG A 123 5.44 8.09 18.35
N ARG A 124 6.67 7.76 18.73
CA ARG A 124 7.72 7.27 17.81
C ARG A 124 7.35 5.95 17.12
N HIS A 125 6.63 5.07 17.80
CA HIS A 125 6.19 3.79 17.24
C HIS A 125 5.07 4.00 16.22
N ALA A 126 4.11 4.87 16.54
CA ALA A 126 3.05 5.24 15.60
C ALA A 126 3.61 5.97 14.37
N GLN A 127 4.55 6.89 14.57
CA GLN A 127 5.24 7.57 13.45
C GLN A 127 5.98 6.59 12.54
N LEU A 128 6.67 5.59 13.11
CA LEU A 128 7.35 4.56 12.33
C LEU A 128 6.33 3.79 11.47
N ALA A 129 5.22 3.32 12.05
CA ALA A 129 4.21 2.57 11.33
C ALA A 129 3.55 3.39 10.22
N VAL A 130 3.15 4.64 10.52
CA VAL A 130 2.55 5.58 9.55
C VAL A 130 3.49 5.83 8.38
N ASN A 131 4.76 6.14 8.66
CA ASN A 131 5.74 6.44 7.61
C ASN A 131 6.08 5.20 6.78
N ALA A 132 6.23 4.03 7.40
CA ALA A 132 6.46 2.78 6.69
C ALA A 132 5.32 2.45 5.73
N SER A 133 4.07 2.48 6.21
CA SER A 133 2.88 2.29 5.37
C SER A 133 2.81 3.30 4.24
N ARG A 134 3.05 4.59 4.53
CA ARG A 134 3.04 5.67 3.54
C ARG A 134 4.06 5.45 2.44
N THR A 135 5.32 5.17 2.80
CA THR A 135 6.40 4.95 1.83
C THR A 135 6.07 3.77 0.93
N LEU A 136 5.61 2.66 1.51
CA LEU A 136 5.25 1.47 0.74
C LEU A 136 4.07 1.73 -0.21
N ALA A 137 2.97 2.29 0.32
CA ALA A 137 1.77 2.57 -0.47
C ALA A 137 2.07 3.51 -1.65
N ARG A 138 2.83 4.58 -1.39
CA ARG A 138 3.23 5.54 -2.42
C ARG A 138 4.12 4.91 -3.49
N PHE A 139 5.15 4.16 -3.08
CA PHE A 139 6.06 3.50 -4.03
C PHE A 139 5.32 2.54 -4.95
N LEU A 140 4.42 1.70 -4.41
CA LEU A 140 3.65 0.75 -5.22
C LEU A 140 2.71 1.46 -6.19
N PHE A 141 2.03 2.50 -5.73
CA PHE A 141 1.13 3.30 -6.54
C PHE A 141 1.88 4.00 -7.70
N GLU A 142 2.97 4.70 -7.40
CA GLU A 142 3.81 5.37 -8.40
C GLU A 142 4.40 4.37 -9.41
N THR A 143 4.78 3.17 -8.93
CA THR A 143 5.27 2.09 -9.82
C THR A 143 4.18 1.65 -10.79
N HIS A 144 2.94 1.46 -10.31
CA HIS A 144 1.82 1.08 -11.16
C HIS A 144 1.49 2.16 -12.21
N GLU A 145 1.44 3.43 -11.80
CA GLU A 145 1.20 4.55 -12.72
C GLU A 145 2.27 4.61 -13.80
N TYR A 146 3.54 4.44 -13.43
CA TYR A 146 4.65 4.38 -14.39
C TYR A 146 4.51 3.23 -15.38
N GLN A 147 4.20 2.01 -14.91
CA GLN A 147 4.02 0.87 -15.81
C GLN A 147 2.84 1.06 -16.76
N LEU A 148 1.74 1.64 -16.27
CA LEU A 148 0.57 1.95 -17.07
C LEU A 148 0.86 3.00 -18.14
N SER A 149 1.60 4.07 -17.82
CA SER A 149 1.96 5.09 -18.80
C SER A 149 2.86 4.51 -19.90
N ARG A 150 3.83 3.67 -19.54
CA ARG A 150 4.72 3.00 -20.50
C ARG A 150 3.98 2.04 -21.43
N ARG A 151 2.96 1.31 -20.94
CA ARG A 151 2.12 0.46 -21.80
C ARG A 151 1.34 1.28 -22.83
N LYS A 152 0.69 2.36 -22.39
CA LYS A 152 -0.07 3.28 -23.28
C LYS A 152 0.82 3.92 -24.35
N GLU A 153 2.05 4.30 -24.01
CA GLU A 153 3.03 4.84 -24.96
C GLU A 153 3.43 3.81 -26.02
N ALA A 154 3.63 2.55 -25.62
CA ALA A 154 3.96 1.46 -26.53
C ALA A 154 2.80 1.16 -27.50
N GLU A 155 1.57 1.03 -26.99
CA GLU A 155 0.36 0.80 -27.79
C GLU A 155 0.14 1.91 -28.84
N ARG A 156 0.37 3.18 -28.44
CA ARG A 156 0.24 4.34 -29.35
C ARG A 156 1.31 4.32 -30.45
N THR A 157 2.52 3.89 -30.12
CA THR A 157 3.63 3.80 -31.09
C THR A 157 3.38 2.68 -32.11
N GLU A 158 2.77 1.58 -31.68
CA GLU A 158 2.42 0.45 -32.54
C GLU A 158 1.25 0.78 -33.49
N GLN A 159 0.26 1.56 -33.05
CA GLN A 159 -0.86 2.03 -33.89
C GLN A 159 -0.48 3.10 -34.93
N THR A 160 0.68 3.74 -34.78
CA THR A 160 1.17 4.78 -35.70
C THR A 160 2.14 4.23 -36.75
N ARG A 161 2.48 2.94 -36.67
CA ARG A 161 3.30 2.20 -37.65
C ARG A 161 2.43 1.40 -38.60
#